data_AF-A0A2E8IUX8-F1
#
_entry.id   AF-A0A2E8IUX8-F1
#
_cell.length_a   1.000
_cell.length_b   1.000
_cell.length_c   1.000
_cell.angle_alpha   90.00
_cell.angle_beta   90.00
_cell.angle_gamma   90.00
#
_symmetry.space_group_name_H-M   'P 1'
#
loop_
_entity.id
_entity.type
_entity.pdbx_description
1 polymer ?
#
loop_
_entity_poly.entity_id
_entity_poly.type
_entity_poly.pdbx_seq_one_letter_code
_entity_poly.pdbx_strand_id
1 'polypeptide(L)' 'DDLVDSGKTLEMVRTHYPKAHYATVYAKPQGRPLVDTFITEVSQDTWIFFPWDMALQYVQPFRGTD' A
#
# COMPACT_ATOMS: atom_id res chain seq x y z
N ASP A 1 8.46 3.40 0.88
CA ASP A 1 7.07 3.75 0.55
C ASP A 1 6.10 2.94 1.39
N ASP A 2 4.85 3.36 1.50
CA ASP A 2 3.80 2.58 2.15
C ASP A 2 3.44 1.33 1.31
N LEU A 3 3.32 1.46 0.00
CA LEU A 3 2.94 0.39 -0.92
C LEU A 3 3.63 0.54 -2.29
N VAL A 4 4.06 -0.60 -2.85
CA VAL A 4 4.26 -0.73 -4.30
C VAL A 4 3.12 -1.54 -4.91
N ASP A 5 2.27 -0.89 -5.71
CA ASP A 5 1.15 -1.53 -6.41
C ASP A 5 1.55 -1.94 -7.85
N SER A 6 1.30 -1.08 -8.83
CA SER A 6 1.66 -1.31 -10.24
C SER A 6 3.14 -1.08 -10.54
N GLY A 7 3.89 -0.43 -9.64
CA GLY A 7 5.32 -0.18 -9.79
C GLY A 7 5.72 1.14 -10.45
N LYS A 8 4.82 1.80 -11.19
CA LYS A 8 5.14 3.00 -12.00
C LYS A 8 5.85 4.12 -11.24
N THR A 9 5.44 4.38 -10.00
CA THR A 9 6.09 5.38 -9.14
C THR A 9 7.55 5.01 -8.89
N LEU A 10 7.82 3.77 -8.49
CA LEU A 10 9.17 3.31 -8.20
C LEU A 10 10.04 3.22 -9.45
N GLU A 11 9.48 2.88 -10.61
CA GLU A 11 10.21 2.94 -11.89
C GLU A 11 10.77 4.35 -12.13
N MET A 12 9.93 5.37 -11.98
CA MET A 12 10.36 6.77 -12.15
C MET A 12 11.39 7.16 -11.09
N VAL A 13 11.17 6.85 -9.81
CA VAL A 13 12.12 7.18 -8.74
C VAL A 13 13.48 6.48 -8.96
N ARG A 14 13.49 5.23 -9.44
CA ARG A 14 14.72 4.51 -9.80
C ARG A 14 15.52 5.17 -10.91
N THR A 15 14.89 5.89 -11.84
CA THR A 15 15.62 6.68 -12.85
C THR A 15 16.41 7.84 -12.21
N HIS A 16 15.86 8.44 -11.15
CA HIS A 16 16.50 9.56 -10.44
C HIS A 16 17.54 9.08 -9.42
N TYR A 17 17.29 7.96 -8.75
CA TYR A 17 18.17 7.42 -7.70
C TYR A 17 18.52 5.95 -7.97
N PRO A 18 19.31 5.66 -9.02
CA PRO A 18 19.53 4.29 -9.48
C PRO A 18 20.32 3.40 -8.51
N LYS A 19 21.01 4.01 -7.53
CA LYS A 19 21.85 3.31 -6.55
C LYS A 19 21.21 3.23 -5.15
N ALA A 20 19.99 3.76 -4.99
CA ALA A 20 19.31 3.71 -3.70
C ALA A 20 18.77 2.30 -3.41
N HIS A 21 18.62 1.99 -2.13
CA HIS A 21 17.89 0.81 -1.66
C HIS A 21 16.42 1.17 -1.45
N TYR A 22 15.52 0.46 -2.12
CA TYR A 22 14.09 0.72 -2.15
C TYR A 22 13.37 -0.23 -1.20
N ALA A 23 12.73 0.33 -0.17
CA ALA A 23 11.94 -0.43 0.79
C ALA A 23 10.48 0.04 0.82
N THR A 24 9.55 -0.91 0.93
CA THR A 24 8.12 -0.60 1.16
C THR A 24 7.53 -1.38 2.33
N VAL A 25 6.43 -0.92 2.90
CA VAL A 25 5.70 -1.71 3.93
C VAL A 25 4.96 -2.86 3.25
N TYR A 26 4.19 -2.55 2.21
CA TYR A 26 3.45 -3.53 1.41
C TYR A 26 3.98 -3.63 -0.03
N ALA A 27 3.85 -4.82 -0.61
CA ALA A 27 4.15 -5.05 -2.03
C ALA A 27 3.08 -5.95 -2.68
N LYS A 28 2.64 -5.58 -3.89
CA LYS A 28 1.80 -6.42 -4.75
C LYS A 28 2.64 -7.11 -5.83
N PRO A 29 2.19 -8.25 -6.42
CA PRO A 29 2.98 -9.04 -7.35
C PRO A 29 3.54 -8.26 -8.55
N GLN A 30 2.77 -7.31 -9.10
CA GLN A 30 3.23 -6.51 -10.25
C GLN A 30 4.37 -5.56 -9.88
N GLY A 31 4.27 -4.90 -8.72
CA GLY A 31 5.26 -3.93 -8.24
C GLY A 31 6.43 -4.54 -7.48
N ARG A 32 6.30 -5.76 -6.96
CA ARG A 32 7.30 -6.45 -6.13
C ARG A 32 8.70 -6.49 -6.74
N PRO A 33 8.91 -6.75 -8.04
CA PRO A 33 10.25 -6.81 -8.63
C PRO A 33 11.03 -5.49 -8.53
N LEU A 34 10.37 -4.37 -8.24
CA LEU A 34 10.97 -3.03 -8.18
C LEU A 34 11.40 -2.63 -6.77
N VAL A 35 11.11 -3.43 -5.73
CA VAL A 35 11.55 -3.16 -4.35
C VAL A 35 12.64 -4.13 -3.94
N ASP A 36 13.61 -3.64 -3.18
CA ASP A 36 14.71 -4.45 -2.65
C ASP A 36 14.30 -5.10 -1.32
N THR A 37 13.40 -4.47 -0.56
CA THR A 37 12.87 -5.01 0.71
C THR A 37 11.41 -4.63 0.90
N PHE A 38 10.62 -5.56 1.42
CA PHE A 38 9.26 -5.30 1.85
C PHE A 38 8.92 -6.14 3.08
N ILE A 39 7.88 -5.75 3.82
CA ILE A 39 7.45 -6.49 5.01
C ILE A 39 6.39 -7.53 4.64
N THR A 40 5.32 -7.10 3.97
CA THR A 40 4.18 -7.96 3.66
C THR A 40 3.84 -7.92 2.18
N GLU A 41 3.81 -9.09 1.56
CA GLU A 41 3.23 -9.25 0.23
C GLU A 41 1.71 -9.44 0.34
N VAL A 42 0.95 -8.77 -0.51
CA VAL A 42 -0.51 -8.89 -0.60
C VAL A 42 -0.92 -9.24 -2.03
N SER A 43 -2.09 -9.83 -2.23
CA SER A 43 -2.56 -10.16 -3.59
C SER A 43 -2.81 -8.88 -4.42
N GLN A 44 -2.68 -8.99 -5.74
CA GLN A 44 -2.83 -7.84 -6.64
C GLN A 44 -4.22 -7.18 -6.54
N ASP A 45 -5.25 -8.00 -6.33
CA ASP A 45 -6.66 -7.64 -6.16
C ASP A 45 -7.03 -7.19 -4.74
N THR A 46 -6.10 -7.24 -3.78
CA THR A 46 -6.34 -6.75 -2.42
C THR A 46 -6.54 -5.22 -2.45
N TRP A 47 -7.66 -4.77 -1.90
CA TRP A 47 -7.90 -3.37 -1.57
C TRP A 47 -7.39 -3.06 -0.16
N ILE A 48 -6.36 -2.21 -0.05
CA ILE A 48 -5.79 -1.80 1.23
C ILE A 48 -6.45 -0.51 1.68
N PHE A 49 -6.99 -0.49 2.91
CA PHE A 49 -7.34 0.74 3.61
C PHE A 49 -6.21 1.10 4.56
N PHE A 50 -5.55 2.25 4.34
CA PHE A 50 -4.53 2.71 5.26
C PHE A 50 -5.14 3.41 6.48
N PRO A 51 -4.48 3.36 7.65
CA PRO A 51 -4.98 4.02 8.85
C PRO A 51 -5.25 5.52 8.69
N TRP A 52 -4.49 6.20 7.82
CA TRP A 52 -4.66 7.63 7.55
C TRP A 52 -5.78 7.96 6.55
N ASP A 53 -6.24 6.99 5.76
CA ASP A 53 -7.42 7.12 4.91
C ASP A 53 -8.72 6.89 5.70
N MET A 54 -8.59 6.34 6.91
CA MET A 54 -9.70 6.11 7.83
C MET A 54 -9.87 7.31 8.77
N ALA A 55 -11.12 7.64 9.08
CA ALA A 55 -11.47 8.61 10.11
C ALA A 55 -12.53 8.03 11.03
N LEU A 56 -12.53 8.45 12.30
CA LEU A 56 -13.62 8.13 13.20
C LEU A 56 -14.91 8.75 12.68
N GLN A 57 -15.89 7.91 12.39
CA GLN A 57 -17.21 8.31 11.93
C GLN A 57 -18.24 7.68 12.84
N TYR A 58 -19.33 8.41 13.08
CA TYR A 58 -20.48 7.86 13.75
C TYR A 58 -21.08 6.74 12.89
N VAL A 59 -21.35 5.58 13.51
CA VAL A 59 -22.07 4.46 12.91
C VAL A 59 -23.34 4.27 13.72
N GLN A 60 -24.48 4.25 13.02
CA GLN A 60 -25.77 4.08 13.69
C GLN A 60 -25.84 2.73 14.45
N PRO A 61 -26.47 2.70 15.64
CA PRO A 61 -26.72 1.46 16.36
C PRO A 61 -27.52 0.46 15.50
N PHE A 62 -27.20 -0.83 15.62
CA PHE A 62 -27.91 -1.88 14.91
C PHE A 62 -29.38 -2.08 15.38
N ARG A 63 -29.75 -1.59 16.58
CA ARG A 63 -31.11 -1.63 17.16
C ARG A 63 -31.36 -0.40 18.06
N GLY A 64 -32.63 -0.04 18.29
CA GLY A 64 -33.01 1.13 19.08
C GLY A 64 -34.38 1.76 18.73
N THR A 65 -35.27 1.00 18.08
CA THR A 65 -36.64 1.42 17.74
C THR A 65 -37.72 0.59 18.44
N ASP A 66 -37.30 -0.39 19.25
CA ASP A 66 -38.10 -1.26 20.09
C ASP A 66 -38.52 -0.59 21.41
#